data_AF-A0A956CYQ6-F1
#
_entry.id   AF-A0A956CYQ6-F1
#
_cell.length_a   1.000
_cell.length_b   1.000
_cell.length_c   1.000
_cell.angle_alpha   90.00
_cell.angle_beta   90.00
_cell.angle_gamma   90.00
#
_symmetry.space_group_name_H-M   'P 1'
#
loop_
_entity.id
_entity.type
_entity.pdbx_description
1 polymer ?
#
loop_
_entity_poly.entity_id
_entity_poly.type
_entity_poly.pdbx_seq_one_letter_code
_entity_poly.pdbx_strand_id
1 'polypeptide(L)'
;MRWRVVVVFGLVGLWSAPCLAQRSLDRAEEQLELAEFEEAARLLEEVADDPSARLDRSAVARLFRLRAVVRSALGRDRDANRDLTALVIVLEGREPGALPQALRRRFDRLRAQHGQDTLRVRVGIRPLGGREVRARVTADDAESGVVQRTELVCRAGGQEVASSDSGMVTIRGEDELECEGRAFGPGGWEIDTSTARWRSGDPDEGTETPPNGGGIDDTTLIWILGGAGAAVLVGVLIGVVAYAASDTGVGGPIWVPRM
;
A
#
# COMPACT_ATOMS: atom_id res chain seq x y z
N MET A 1 -18.54 43.36 45.38
CA MET A 1 -19.03 42.32 44.44
C MET A 1 -18.24 42.44 43.15
N ARG A 2 -17.30 41.50 42.91
CA ARG A 2 -16.38 41.51 41.77
C ARG A 2 -16.82 40.44 40.78
N TRP A 3 -17.19 40.85 39.56
CA TRP A 3 -17.54 39.94 38.48
C TRP A 3 -16.25 39.43 37.83
N ARG A 4 -16.07 38.11 37.78
CA ARG A 4 -15.03 37.45 36.98
C ARG A 4 -15.60 37.19 35.59
N VAL A 5 -15.10 37.90 34.59
CA VAL A 5 -15.31 37.55 33.18
C VAL A 5 -14.37 36.40 32.88
N VAL A 6 -14.93 35.20 32.69
CA VAL A 6 -14.20 34.04 32.17
C VAL A 6 -14.32 34.09 30.66
N VAL A 7 -13.24 34.47 29.98
CA VAL A 7 -13.14 34.38 28.52
C VAL A 7 -12.86 32.92 28.18
N VAL A 8 -13.88 32.24 27.65
CA VAL A 8 -13.74 30.89 27.07
C VAL A 8 -13.15 31.08 25.67
N PHE A 9 -11.85 30.82 25.51
CA PHE A 9 -11.24 30.63 24.19
C PHE A 9 -11.75 29.31 23.61
N GLY A 10 -12.74 29.41 22.74
CA GLY A 10 -13.24 28.29 21.95
C GLY A 10 -12.16 27.79 20.99
N LEU A 11 -11.69 26.57 21.22
CA LEU A 11 -10.98 25.75 20.24
C LEU A 11 -11.94 25.40 19.09
N VAL A 12 -12.03 26.30 18.10
CA VAL A 12 -12.65 26.02 16.79
C VAL A 12 -11.50 25.81 15.81
N GLY A 13 -10.90 24.62 15.86
CA GLY A 13 -9.64 24.34 15.16
C GLY A 13 -9.52 22.90 14.71
N LEU A 14 -10.61 22.22 14.40
CA LEU A 14 -10.64 20.97 13.65
C LEU A 14 -11.88 21.07 12.73
N TRP A 15 -12.00 20.26 11.67
CA TRP A 15 -13.16 20.17 10.74
C TRP A 15 -13.08 20.91 9.40
N SER A 16 -11.96 21.53 9.01
CA SER A 16 -11.81 22.12 7.66
C SER A 16 -11.17 21.18 6.62
N ALA A 17 -10.54 20.08 7.06
CA ALA A 17 -9.76 19.20 6.20
C ALA A 17 -10.55 18.52 5.06
N PRO A 18 -11.74 17.90 5.29
CA PRO A 18 -12.42 17.16 4.23
C PRO A 18 -12.92 18.07 3.09
N CYS A 19 -13.26 19.32 3.41
CA CYS A 19 -13.70 20.30 2.41
C CYS A 19 -12.56 20.75 1.48
N LEU A 20 -11.31 20.79 1.96
CA LEU A 20 -10.18 21.23 1.14
C LEU A 20 -9.74 20.15 0.15
N ALA A 21 -9.66 18.90 0.60
CA ALA A 21 -9.29 17.78 -0.26
C ALA A 21 -10.29 17.58 -1.42
N GLN A 22 -11.59 17.70 -1.13
CA GLN A 22 -12.64 17.62 -2.15
C GLN A 22 -12.51 18.74 -3.20
N ARG A 23 -12.21 19.97 -2.76
CA ARG A 23 -11.97 21.11 -3.67
C ARG A 23 -10.76 20.89 -4.57
N SER A 24 -9.70 20.27 -4.06
CA SER A 24 -8.52 19.95 -4.88
C SER A 24 -8.82 18.89 -5.94
N LEU A 25 -9.64 17.88 -5.61
CA LEU A 25 -10.13 16.90 -6.59
C LEU A 25 -11.05 17.55 -7.64
N ASP A 26 -11.94 18.45 -7.23
CA ASP A 26 -12.80 19.21 -8.14
C ASP A 26 -11.97 20.08 -9.10
N ARG A 27 -10.96 20.77 -8.57
CA ARG A 27 -10.04 21.58 -9.36
C ARG A 27 -9.23 20.74 -10.35
N ALA A 28 -8.78 19.54 -9.95
CA ALA A 28 -8.08 18.64 -10.85
C ALA A 28 -8.98 18.14 -11.99
N GLU A 29 -10.26 17.89 -11.71
CA GLU A 29 -11.24 17.52 -12.75
C GLU A 29 -11.50 18.70 -13.72
N GLU A 30 -11.58 19.93 -13.22
CA GLU A 30 -11.66 21.14 -14.06
C GLU A 30 -10.42 21.28 -14.98
N GLN A 31 -9.21 21.06 -14.47
CA GLN A 31 -8.00 21.09 -15.30
C GLN A 31 -8.00 20.00 -16.38
N LEU A 32 -8.54 18.82 -16.06
CA LEU A 32 -8.70 17.72 -17.03
C LEU A 32 -9.67 18.09 -18.15
N GLU A 33 -10.78 18.77 -17.83
CA GLU A 33 -11.73 19.29 -18.82
C GLU A 33 -11.12 20.35 -19.74
N LEU A 34 -10.17 21.14 -19.23
CA LEU A 34 -9.40 22.14 -19.98
C LEU A 34 -8.22 21.54 -20.76
N ALA A 35 -7.99 20.23 -20.69
CA ALA A 35 -6.84 19.53 -21.26
C ALA A 35 -5.47 19.96 -20.71
N GLU A 36 -5.45 20.55 -19.51
CA GLU A 36 -4.24 20.93 -18.76
C GLU A 36 -3.75 19.71 -17.94
N PHE A 37 -3.31 18.66 -18.63
CA PHE A 37 -3.05 17.35 -18.04
C PHE A 37 -1.90 17.34 -17.04
N GLU A 38 -0.83 18.10 -17.26
CA GLU A 38 0.29 18.20 -16.34
C GLU A 38 -0.12 18.85 -15.00
N GLU A 39 -0.93 19.90 -15.06
CA GLU A 39 -1.43 20.59 -13.86
C GLU A 39 -2.43 19.71 -13.11
N ALA A 40 -3.33 19.01 -13.82
CA ALA A 40 -4.21 18.02 -13.24
C ALA A 40 -3.41 16.91 -12.53
N ALA A 41 -2.33 16.41 -13.15
CA ALA A 41 -1.46 15.39 -12.55
C ALA A 41 -0.84 15.90 -11.24
N ARG A 42 -0.30 17.12 -11.25
CA ARG A 42 0.31 17.74 -10.07
C ARG A 42 -0.67 17.86 -8.91
N LEU A 43 -1.88 18.38 -9.16
CA LEU A 43 -2.91 18.53 -8.13
C LEU A 43 -3.34 17.17 -7.54
N LEU A 44 -3.46 16.14 -8.37
CA LEU A 44 -3.82 14.80 -7.90
C LEU A 44 -2.71 14.16 -7.06
N GLU A 45 -1.44 14.39 -7.41
CA GLU A 45 -0.28 13.94 -6.62
C GLU A 45 -0.22 14.66 -5.28
N GLU A 46 -0.44 15.98 -5.24
CA GLU A 46 -0.51 16.74 -3.99
C GLU A 46 -1.59 16.24 -3.03
N VAL A 47 -2.78 15.90 -3.56
CA VAL A 47 -3.86 15.31 -2.77
C VAL A 47 -3.53 13.89 -2.31
N ALA A 48 -2.85 13.10 -3.15
CA ALA A 48 -2.45 11.75 -2.80
C ALA A 48 -1.41 11.72 -1.67
N ASP A 49 -0.50 12.69 -1.65
CA ASP A 49 0.64 12.74 -0.74
C ASP A 49 0.35 13.49 0.57
N ASP A 50 -0.81 14.16 0.69
CA ASP A 50 -1.22 14.87 1.90
C ASP A 50 -2.02 13.96 2.86
N PRO A 51 -1.41 13.40 3.94
CA PRO A 51 -2.11 12.55 4.90
C PRO A 51 -3.18 13.32 5.70
N SER A 52 -3.14 14.66 5.70
CA SER A 52 -4.14 15.49 6.38
C SER A 52 -5.44 15.64 5.58
N ALA A 53 -5.43 15.27 4.29
CA ALA A 53 -6.61 15.27 3.42
C ALA A 53 -7.74 14.37 3.95
N ARG A 54 -7.38 13.30 4.68
CA ARG A 54 -8.30 12.30 5.27
C ARG A 54 -9.36 11.86 4.27
N LEU A 55 -8.92 11.44 3.09
CA LEU A 55 -9.81 10.98 2.03
C LEU A 55 -10.63 9.78 2.50
N ASP A 56 -11.91 9.79 2.17
CA ASP A 56 -12.73 8.59 2.27
C ASP A 56 -12.51 7.68 1.04
N ARG A 57 -13.03 6.46 1.13
CA ARG A 57 -12.91 5.45 0.07
C ARG A 57 -13.46 5.93 -1.28
N SER A 58 -14.51 6.75 -1.29
CA SER A 58 -15.12 7.26 -2.52
C SER A 58 -14.24 8.33 -3.18
N ALA A 59 -13.62 9.19 -2.37
CA ALA A 59 -12.66 10.19 -2.82
C ALA A 59 -11.37 9.54 -3.33
N VAL A 60 -10.89 8.48 -2.68
CA VAL A 60 -9.75 7.68 -3.18
C VAL A 60 -10.09 6.99 -4.50
N ALA A 61 -11.28 6.41 -4.65
CA ALA A 61 -11.72 5.85 -5.93
C ALA A 61 -11.77 6.93 -7.03
N ARG A 62 -12.27 8.13 -6.71
CA ARG A 62 -12.26 9.26 -7.64
C ARG A 62 -10.83 9.70 -7.99
N LEU A 63 -9.93 9.76 -7.03
CA LEU A 63 -8.51 10.07 -7.22
C LEU A 63 -7.84 9.10 -8.21
N PHE A 64 -7.94 7.79 -7.98
CA PHE A 64 -7.36 6.79 -8.89
C PHE A 64 -7.98 6.84 -10.28
N ARG A 65 -9.30 7.04 -10.39
CA ARG A 65 -9.99 7.23 -11.66
C ARG A 65 -9.42 8.42 -12.44
N LEU A 66 -9.30 9.58 -11.81
CA LEU A 66 -8.77 10.79 -12.45
C LEU A 66 -7.30 10.62 -12.83
N ARG A 67 -6.47 10.06 -11.94
CA ARG A 67 -5.05 9.78 -12.22
C ARG A 67 -4.87 8.84 -13.42
N ALA A 68 -5.67 7.78 -13.52
CA ALA A 68 -5.63 6.87 -14.66
C ALA A 68 -5.93 7.58 -15.98
N VAL A 69 -6.93 8.49 -16.00
CA VAL A 69 -7.26 9.28 -17.19
C VAL A 69 -6.12 10.22 -17.56
N VAL A 70 -5.62 11.00 -16.60
CA VAL A 70 -4.53 11.96 -16.82
C VAL A 70 -3.26 11.26 -17.29
N ARG A 71 -2.85 10.17 -16.63
CA ARG A 71 -1.65 9.40 -17.00
C ARG A 71 -1.78 8.77 -18.38
N SER A 72 -2.97 8.29 -18.74
CA SER A 72 -3.22 7.79 -20.10
C SER A 72 -3.11 8.91 -21.14
N ALA A 73 -3.62 10.11 -20.86
CA ALA A 73 -3.52 11.26 -21.76
C ALA A 73 -2.05 11.71 -21.96
N LEU A 74 -1.23 11.61 -20.90
CA LEU A 74 0.21 11.90 -20.93
C LEU A 74 1.06 10.75 -21.52
N GLY A 75 0.47 9.68 -22.06
CA GLY A 75 1.18 8.53 -22.61
C GLY A 75 1.86 7.62 -21.58
N ARG A 76 1.53 7.78 -20.29
CA ARG A 76 2.06 6.98 -19.17
C ARG A 76 1.19 5.76 -18.91
N ASP A 77 1.07 4.89 -19.91
CA ASP A 77 0.15 3.74 -19.90
C ASP A 77 0.37 2.76 -18.73
N ARG A 78 1.63 2.54 -18.31
CA ARG A 78 1.95 1.67 -17.17
C ARG A 78 1.43 2.23 -15.85
N ASP A 79 1.60 3.53 -15.64
CA ASP A 79 1.13 4.21 -14.43
C ASP A 79 -0.40 4.27 -14.41
N ALA A 80 -1.03 4.52 -15.56
CA ALA A 80 -2.48 4.44 -15.69
C ALA A 80 -3.00 3.03 -15.38
N ASN A 81 -2.31 1.98 -15.83
CA ASN A 81 -2.69 0.60 -15.52
C ASN A 81 -2.59 0.31 -14.02
N ARG A 82 -1.53 0.80 -13.36
CA ARG A 82 -1.38 0.69 -11.90
C ARG A 82 -2.53 1.37 -11.16
N ASP A 83 -2.92 2.58 -11.57
CA ASP A 83 -4.07 3.27 -10.96
C ASP A 83 -5.40 2.54 -11.21
N LEU A 84 -5.57 1.91 -12.37
CA LEU A 84 -6.76 1.09 -12.64
C LEU A 84 -6.79 -0.17 -11.77
N THR A 85 -5.65 -0.82 -11.53
CA THR A 85 -5.56 -1.96 -10.60
C THR A 85 -5.89 -1.51 -9.18
N ALA A 86 -5.34 -0.39 -8.73
CA ALA A 86 -5.68 0.22 -7.45
C ALA A 86 -7.17 0.55 -7.36
N LEU A 87 -7.77 1.09 -8.42
CA LEU A 87 -9.20 1.38 -8.49
C LEU A 87 -10.07 0.11 -8.37
N VAL A 88 -9.68 -1.00 -9.00
CA VAL A 88 -10.40 -2.29 -8.88
C VAL A 88 -10.48 -2.72 -7.42
N ILE A 89 -9.34 -2.68 -6.73
CA ILE A 89 -9.21 -3.05 -5.32
C ILE A 89 -10.06 -2.13 -4.44
N VAL A 90 -9.95 -0.81 -4.62
CA VAL A 90 -10.70 0.17 -3.82
C VAL A 90 -12.22 0.03 -4.05
N LEU A 91 -12.68 -0.39 -5.22
CA LEU A 91 -14.11 -0.48 -5.51
C LEU A 91 -14.77 -1.76 -4.98
N GLU A 92 -14.01 -2.84 -4.75
CA GLU A 92 -14.53 -4.17 -4.35
C GLU A 92 -15.75 -4.59 -5.20
N GLY A 93 -15.60 -4.55 -6.52
CA GLY A 93 -16.64 -4.94 -7.46
C GLY A 93 -17.68 -3.86 -7.80
N ARG A 94 -17.63 -2.67 -7.18
CA ARG A 94 -18.47 -1.52 -7.59
C ARG A 94 -18.00 -0.90 -8.90
N GLU A 95 -18.90 -0.18 -9.56
CA GLU A 95 -18.64 0.49 -10.84
C GLU A 95 -17.66 1.67 -10.72
N PRO A 96 -16.75 1.88 -11.70
CA PRO A 96 -15.69 2.89 -11.61
C PRO A 96 -16.15 4.31 -11.95
N GLY A 97 -17.45 4.53 -12.18
CA GLY A 97 -17.95 5.79 -12.74
C GLY A 97 -17.53 6.00 -14.19
N ALA A 98 -17.48 7.27 -14.62
CA ALA A 98 -17.16 7.63 -15.99
C ALA A 98 -15.67 7.45 -16.29
N LEU A 99 -15.37 6.63 -17.32
CA LEU A 99 -14.04 6.40 -17.87
C LEU A 99 -14.11 6.45 -19.41
N PRO A 100 -13.06 6.96 -20.09
CA PRO A 100 -12.90 6.79 -21.53
C PRO A 100 -12.98 5.31 -21.93
N GLN A 101 -13.59 5.01 -23.09
CA GLN A 101 -13.90 3.64 -23.50
C GLN A 101 -12.68 2.70 -23.50
N ALA A 102 -11.49 3.21 -23.88
CA ALA A 102 -10.25 2.44 -23.85
C ALA A 102 -9.84 2.02 -22.43
N LEU A 103 -9.93 2.94 -21.46
CA LEU A 103 -9.63 2.68 -20.05
C LEU A 103 -10.71 1.81 -19.40
N ARG A 104 -11.98 1.99 -19.77
CA ARG A 104 -13.07 1.14 -19.31
C ARG A 104 -12.81 -0.33 -19.65
N ARG A 105 -12.45 -0.62 -20.90
CA ARG A 105 -12.09 -2.00 -21.33
C ARG A 105 -10.89 -2.56 -20.57
N ARG A 106 -9.90 -1.73 -20.23
CA ARG A 106 -8.73 -2.15 -19.42
C ARG A 106 -9.16 -2.48 -17.99
N PHE A 107 -9.94 -1.60 -17.36
CA PHE A 107 -10.49 -1.79 -16.03
C PHE A 107 -11.33 -3.07 -15.92
N ASP A 108 -12.22 -3.33 -16.88
CA ASP A 108 -13.05 -4.55 -16.88
C ASP A 108 -12.20 -5.83 -16.96
N ARG A 109 -11.08 -5.81 -17.69
CA ARG A 109 -10.12 -6.93 -17.70
C ARG A 109 -9.39 -7.11 -16.38
N LEU A 110 -8.92 -6.02 -15.78
CA LEU A 110 -8.24 -6.06 -14.48
C LEU A 110 -9.19 -6.56 -13.38
N ARG A 111 -10.46 -6.11 -13.40
CA ARG A 111 -11.50 -6.61 -12.50
C ARG A 111 -11.71 -8.13 -12.64
N ALA A 112 -11.69 -8.66 -13.87
CA ALA A 112 -11.82 -10.09 -14.10
C ALA A 112 -10.60 -10.89 -13.60
N GLN A 113 -9.40 -10.29 -13.60
CA GLN A 113 -8.14 -10.93 -13.16
C GLN A 113 -7.98 -10.90 -11.64
N HIS A 114 -8.28 -9.78 -10.99
CA HIS A 114 -8.12 -9.57 -9.55
C HIS A 114 -9.37 -9.91 -8.73
N GLY A 115 -10.44 -10.40 -9.36
CA GLY A 115 -11.65 -10.84 -8.68
C GLY A 115 -12.20 -9.82 -7.68
N GLN A 116 -12.48 -10.29 -6.46
CA GLN A 116 -12.85 -9.45 -5.31
C GLN A 116 -11.71 -9.40 -4.28
N ASP A 117 -10.46 -9.27 -4.74
CA ASP A 117 -9.30 -9.13 -3.86
C ASP A 117 -9.51 -7.91 -2.96
N THR A 118 -9.78 -8.17 -1.68
CA THR A 118 -9.81 -7.16 -0.62
C THR A 118 -8.41 -7.03 -0.05
N LEU A 119 -7.90 -5.81 0.08
CA LEU A 119 -6.70 -5.55 0.86
C LEU A 119 -6.94 -6.02 2.29
N ARG A 120 -6.02 -6.83 2.81
CA ARG A 120 -6.05 -7.29 4.19
C ARG A 120 -4.77 -6.87 4.88
N VAL A 121 -4.93 -6.35 6.08
CA VAL A 121 -3.84 -6.05 7.00
C VAL A 121 -3.77 -7.14 8.05
N ARG A 122 -2.55 -7.60 8.35
CA ARG A 122 -2.31 -8.60 9.38
C ARG A 122 -1.20 -8.14 10.30
N VAL A 123 -1.38 -8.35 11.59
CA VAL A 123 -0.33 -8.19 12.59
C VAL A 123 0.15 -9.57 13.02
N GLY A 124 1.44 -9.82 12.88
CA GLY A 124 2.10 -10.99 13.43
C GLY A 124 2.97 -10.59 14.62
N ILE A 125 2.91 -11.35 15.71
CA ILE A 125 3.82 -11.22 16.86
C ILE A 125 4.61 -12.53 16.96
N ARG A 126 5.94 -12.44 16.95
CA ARG A 126 6.83 -13.60 17.00
C ARG A 126 7.85 -13.46 18.13
N PRO A 127 8.02 -14.48 18.99
CA PRO A 127 9.10 -14.48 19.98
C PRO A 127 10.48 -14.60 19.29
N LEU A 128 11.46 -13.84 19.79
CA LEU A 128 12.85 -13.89 19.32
C LEU A 128 13.77 -14.69 20.25
N GLY A 129 13.27 -15.10 21.42
CA GLY A 129 14.02 -15.75 22.49
C GLY A 129 14.10 -14.89 23.74
N GLY A 130 14.23 -15.53 24.91
CA GLY A 130 14.14 -14.85 26.20
C GLY A 130 12.77 -14.17 26.38
N ARG A 131 12.77 -12.90 26.80
CA ARG A 131 11.58 -12.05 26.88
C ARG A 131 11.55 -11.05 25.73
N GLU A 132 11.97 -11.38 24.51
CA GLU A 132 11.88 -10.45 23.37
C GLU A 132 10.87 -10.95 22.33
N VAL A 133 10.05 -10.03 21.84
CA VAL A 133 9.04 -10.27 20.81
C VAL A 133 9.19 -9.26 19.68
N ARG A 134 8.96 -9.71 18.46
CA ARG A 134 8.91 -8.88 17.25
C ARG A 134 7.48 -8.83 16.75
N ALA A 135 6.91 -7.64 16.70
CA ALA A 135 5.64 -7.42 16.04
C ALA A 135 5.87 -6.80 14.66
N ARG A 136 5.09 -7.23 13.68
CA ARG A 136 5.12 -6.72 12.32
C ARG A 136 3.71 -6.62 11.75
N VAL A 137 3.42 -5.51 11.09
CA VAL A 137 2.24 -5.37 10.24
C VAL A 137 2.62 -5.65 8.78
N THR A 138 1.77 -6.42 8.10
CA THR A 138 1.89 -6.74 6.68
C THR A 138 0.56 -6.47 6.01
N ALA A 139 0.60 -5.88 4.81
CA ALA A 139 -0.58 -5.70 3.97
C ALA A 139 -0.39 -6.49 2.67
N ASP A 140 -1.46 -7.12 2.21
CA ASP A 140 -1.47 -7.91 0.96
C ASP A 140 -1.56 -6.96 -0.27
N ASP A 141 -0.59 -6.06 -0.44
CA ASP A 141 -0.51 -5.11 -1.56
C ASP A 141 0.80 -5.28 -2.35
N ALA A 142 0.91 -6.36 -3.12
CA ALA A 142 2.15 -6.67 -3.82
C ALA A 142 2.41 -5.74 -5.04
N GLU A 143 1.36 -5.25 -5.70
CA GLU A 143 1.52 -4.58 -7.01
C GLU A 143 0.67 -3.33 -7.22
N SER A 144 -0.38 -3.10 -6.43
CA SER A 144 -1.32 -2.00 -6.70
C SER A 144 -0.81 -0.66 -6.19
N GLY A 145 -0.03 -0.66 -5.10
CA GLY A 145 0.45 0.58 -4.47
C GLY A 145 -0.67 1.39 -3.81
N VAL A 146 -1.76 0.72 -3.43
CA VAL A 146 -2.83 1.32 -2.65
C VAL A 146 -2.36 1.58 -1.22
N VAL A 147 -1.57 0.69 -0.64
CA VAL A 147 -0.93 0.86 0.66
C VAL A 147 0.33 1.69 0.48
N GLN A 148 0.34 2.89 1.03
CA GLN A 148 1.51 3.79 0.99
C GLN A 148 2.28 3.79 2.32
N ARG A 149 1.58 3.51 3.42
CA ARG A 149 2.13 3.55 4.77
C ARG A 149 1.45 2.54 5.68
N THR A 150 2.21 2.02 6.64
CA THR A 150 1.70 1.15 7.69
C THR A 150 2.14 1.67 9.04
N GLU A 151 1.23 1.69 10.02
CA GLU A 151 1.54 2.05 11.39
C GLU A 151 1.34 0.82 12.27
N LEU A 152 2.22 0.64 13.26
CA LEU A 152 2.13 -0.42 14.26
C LEU A 152 2.26 0.19 15.64
N VAL A 153 1.28 -0.06 16.51
CA VAL A 153 1.27 0.41 17.90
C VAL A 153 1.07 -0.79 18.81
N CYS A 154 1.98 -0.99 19.77
CA CYS A 154 1.90 -2.08 20.74
C CYS A 154 1.69 -1.52 22.15
N ARG A 155 0.82 -2.19 22.91
CA ARG A 155 0.39 -1.80 24.25
C ARG A 155 0.54 -2.95 25.24
N ALA A 156 0.92 -2.63 26.46
CA ALA A 156 0.92 -3.55 27.60
C ALA A 156 0.18 -2.89 28.78
N GLY A 157 -0.77 -3.61 29.39
CA GLY A 157 -1.62 -3.04 30.45
C GLY A 157 -2.39 -1.77 30.02
N GLY A 158 -2.70 -1.65 28.73
CA GLY A 158 -3.38 -0.49 28.14
C GLY A 158 -2.49 0.75 27.90
N GLN A 159 -1.18 0.68 28.21
CA GLN A 159 -0.22 1.76 27.93
C GLN A 159 0.57 1.44 26.66
N GLU A 160 0.82 2.44 25.82
CA GLU A 160 1.71 2.30 24.66
C GLU A 160 3.14 2.04 25.13
N VAL A 161 3.72 0.95 24.63
CA VAL A 161 5.10 0.54 24.94
C VAL A 161 6.03 0.67 23.74
N ALA A 162 5.48 0.64 22.52
CA ALA A 162 6.23 0.91 21.30
C ALA A 162 5.29 1.29 20.14
N SER A 163 5.81 2.08 19.22
CA SER A 163 5.15 2.42 17.96
C SER A 163 6.16 2.52 16.80
N SER A 164 5.70 2.27 15.57
CA SER A 164 6.53 2.31 14.37
C SER A 164 5.73 2.64 13.10
N ASP A 165 6.20 3.63 12.36
CA ASP A 165 5.71 4.02 11.03
C ASP A 165 6.29 3.17 9.90
N SER A 166 7.26 2.29 10.22
CA SER A 166 7.83 1.30 9.29
C SER A 166 7.13 -0.06 9.37
N GLY A 167 6.14 -0.17 10.26
CA GLY A 167 5.35 -1.38 10.44
C GLY A 167 6.08 -2.53 11.17
N MET A 168 7.17 -2.25 11.88
CA MET A 168 7.89 -3.25 12.66
C MET A 168 8.45 -2.69 13.96
N VAL A 169 8.30 -3.43 15.04
CA VAL A 169 8.89 -3.14 16.36
C VAL A 169 9.47 -4.40 16.99
N THR A 170 10.53 -4.24 17.76
CA THR A 170 11.03 -5.28 18.67
C THR A 170 10.93 -4.74 20.08
N ILE A 171 10.28 -5.51 20.96
CA ILE A 171 9.92 -5.07 22.31
C ILE A 171 10.30 -6.19 23.28
N ARG A 172 10.66 -5.79 24.51
CA ARG A 172 10.75 -6.74 25.60
C ARG A 172 9.34 -7.17 26.01
N GLY A 173 9.02 -8.45 25.83
CA GLY A 173 7.77 -9.08 26.22
C GLY A 173 7.48 -8.93 27.71
N GLU A 174 6.43 -8.16 27.97
CA GLU A 174 5.68 -8.15 29.23
C GLU A 174 4.84 -9.45 29.35
N ASP A 175 4.03 -9.59 30.40
CA ASP A 175 3.21 -10.81 30.55
C ASP A 175 2.08 -10.90 29.50
N GLU A 176 1.62 -9.75 28.99
CA GLU A 176 0.63 -9.62 27.91
C GLU A 176 0.95 -8.40 27.03
N LEU A 177 0.87 -8.59 25.71
CA LEU A 177 1.07 -7.56 24.69
C LEU A 177 -0.09 -7.56 23.71
N GLU A 178 -0.60 -6.38 23.37
CA GLU A 178 -1.58 -6.17 22.31
C GLU A 178 -1.00 -5.21 21.28
N CYS A 179 -0.88 -5.67 20.02
CA CYS A 179 -0.39 -4.86 18.92
C CYS A 179 -1.51 -4.60 17.90
N GLU A 180 -1.63 -3.36 17.48
CA GLU A 180 -2.58 -2.89 16.49
C GLU A 180 -1.80 -2.37 15.28
N GLY A 181 -2.10 -2.91 14.11
CA GLY A 181 -1.50 -2.54 12.84
C GLY A 181 -2.55 -1.91 11.94
N ARG A 182 -2.20 -0.78 11.34
CA ARG A 182 -3.07 -0.04 10.42
C ARG A 182 -2.36 0.13 9.08
N ALA A 183 -3.11 0.07 7.99
CA ALA A 183 -2.61 0.47 6.67
C ALA A 183 -3.34 1.71 6.15
N PHE A 184 -2.57 2.61 5.55
CA PHE A 184 -3.06 3.85 4.99
C PHE A 184 -2.73 3.92 3.50
N GLY A 185 -3.72 4.38 2.74
CA GLY A 185 -3.58 4.72 1.34
C GLY A 185 -3.49 6.23 1.09
N PRO A 186 -3.65 6.65 -0.17
CA PRO A 186 -3.53 8.04 -0.57
C PRO A 186 -4.41 8.97 0.25
N GLY A 187 -3.88 10.16 0.54
CA GLY A 187 -4.60 11.20 1.26
C GLY A 187 -4.96 10.81 2.70
N GLY A 188 -4.25 9.85 3.30
CA GLY A 188 -4.47 9.39 4.66
C GLY A 188 -5.71 8.49 4.86
N TRP A 189 -6.25 7.91 3.77
CA TRP A 189 -7.35 6.96 3.85
C TRP A 189 -6.96 5.70 4.63
N GLU A 190 -7.64 5.41 5.74
CA GLU A 190 -7.46 4.15 6.48
C GLU A 190 -8.10 3.00 5.69
N ILE A 191 -7.27 2.05 5.28
CA ILE A 191 -7.66 0.92 4.43
C ILE A 191 -8.28 -0.18 5.29
N ASP A 192 -7.52 -0.62 6.29
CA ASP A 192 -7.87 -1.73 7.17
C ASP A 192 -7.01 -1.65 8.44
N THR A 193 -7.54 -2.26 9.52
CA THR A 193 -6.92 -2.30 10.84
C THR A 193 -7.00 -3.71 11.39
N SER A 194 -5.89 -4.20 11.94
CA SER A 194 -5.75 -5.55 12.49
C SER A 194 -5.15 -5.50 13.89
N THR A 195 -5.59 -6.38 14.76
CA THR A 195 -5.05 -6.52 16.12
C THR A 195 -4.55 -7.93 16.36
N ALA A 196 -3.44 -8.04 17.08
CA ALA A 196 -2.88 -9.30 17.56
C ALA A 196 -2.55 -9.18 19.04
N ARG A 197 -2.73 -10.28 19.76
CA ARG A 197 -2.36 -10.38 21.18
C ARG A 197 -1.35 -11.50 21.37
N TRP A 198 -0.49 -11.32 22.35
CA TRP A 198 0.50 -12.30 22.75
C TRP A 198 0.56 -12.35 24.28
N ARG A 199 0.62 -13.56 24.85
CA ARG A 199 0.88 -13.76 26.28
C ARG A 199 2.12 -14.62 26.50
N SER A 200 2.81 -14.33 27.60
CA SER A 200 3.94 -15.13 28.03
C SER A 200 3.51 -16.58 28.30
N GLY A 201 4.14 -17.53 27.62
CA GLY A 201 3.82 -18.95 27.75
C GLY A 201 2.77 -19.47 26.77
N ASP A 202 2.24 -18.62 25.87
CA ASP A 202 1.58 -19.14 24.68
C ASP A 202 2.60 -20.03 23.93
N PRO A 203 2.26 -21.29 23.57
CA PRO A 203 3.10 -22.07 22.68
C PRO A 203 3.31 -21.28 21.38
N ASP A 204 4.32 -21.66 20.60
CA ASP A 204 4.62 -21.11 19.27
C ASP A 204 3.48 -21.45 18.28
N GLU A 205 2.24 -21.09 18.61
CA GLU A 205 1.11 -21.11 17.72
C GLU A 205 1.26 -19.87 16.85
N GLY A 206 1.96 -20.05 15.74
CA GLY A 206 1.55 -19.39 14.52
C GLY A 206 0.09 -19.74 14.29
N THR A 207 -0.84 -18.95 14.84
CA THR A 207 -2.28 -19.09 14.60
C THR A 207 -2.55 -18.70 13.16
N GLU A 208 -2.23 -19.61 12.23
CA GLU A 208 -2.95 -19.76 10.98
C GLU A 208 -4.30 -20.38 11.33
N THR A 209 -5.35 -19.57 11.36
CA THR A 209 -6.67 -20.10 11.01
C THR A 209 -6.83 -19.87 9.51
N PRO A 210 -6.53 -20.86 8.64
CA PRO A 210 -6.87 -20.73 7.23
C PRO A 210 -8.40 -20.63 7.11
N PRO A 211 -8.93 -19.82 6.19
CA PRO A 211 -10.35 -19.83 5.91
C PRO A 211 -10.73 -21.22 5.38
N ASN A 212 -11.77 -21.81 5.97
CA ASN A 212 -12.41 -23.02 5.46
C ASN A 212 -12.71 -22.86 3.95
N GLY A 213 -12.02 -23.62 3.11
CA GLY A 213 -12.24 -23.67 1.67
C GLY A 213 -11.29 -24.68 1.04
N GLY A 214 -11.80 -25.88 0.75
CA GLY A 214 -11.01 -26.97 0.20
C GLY A 214 -10.43 -26.65 -1.18
N GLY A 215 -9.16 -27.03 -1.37
CA GLY A 215 -8.42 -26.92 -2.61
C GLY A 215 -6.93 -26.91 -2.31
N ILE A 216 -6.31 -28.07 -2.37
CA ILE A 216 -4.86 -28.24 -2.29
C ILE A 216 -4.26 -27.55 -3.51
N ASP A 217 -3.42 -26.52 -3.34
CA ASP A 217 -2.48 -26.06 -4.36
C ASP A 217 -1.24 -25.38 -3.73
N ASP A 218 -0.07 -25.71 -4.31
CA ASP A 218 1.29 -25.49 -3.84
C ASP A 218 1.73 -24.01 -3.67
N THR A 219 1.51 -23.40 -2.50
CA THR A 219 2.15 -22.10 -2.15
C THR A 219 2.70 -22.00 -0.72
N THR A 220 2.91 -23.13 -0.04
CA THR A 220 3.51 -23.20 1.32
C THR A 220 5.03 -22.98 1.35
N LEU A 221 5.60 -22.20 0.42
CA LEU A 221 7.05 -21.99 0.27
C LEU A 221 7.47 -20.51 0.21
N ILE A 222 6.87 -19.64 1.05
CA ILE A 222 7.40 -18.27 1.25
C ILE A 222 7.94 -18.05 2.68
N TRP A 223 7.73 -18.96 3.63
CA TRP A 223 8.16 -18.77 5.02
C TRP A 223 9.55 -19.31 5.38
N ILE A 224 10.30 -19.87 4.43
CA ILE A 224 11.68 -20.33 4.65
C ILE A 224 12.62 -19.58 3.71
N LEU A 225 13.17 -18.44 4.13
CA LEU A 225 14.48 -17.93 3.71
C LEU A 225 14.83 -16.67 4.51
N GLY A 226 15.05 -16.89 5.80
CA GLY A 226 15.73 -15.97 6.71
C GLY A 226 16.78 -16.73 7.52
N GLY A 227 17.68 -17.45 6.86
CA GLY A 227 18.78 -18.15 7.53
C GLY A 227 19.49 -19.19 6.66
N ALA A 228 20.69 -18.86 6.20
CA ALA A 228 21.80 -19.73 5.78
C ALA A 228 21.60 -20.76 4.62
N GLY A 229 22.17 -20.40 3.47
CA GLY A 229 22.79 -21.22 2.41
C GLY A 229 22.43 -22.70 2.18
N ALA A 230 21.89 -23.00 0.98
CA ALA A 230 22.33 -24.11 0.11
C ALA A 230 21.63 -24.01 -1.26
N ALA A 231 22.39 -24.18 -2.33
CA ALA A 231 21.91 -24.33 -3.70
C ALA A 231 21.38 -25.75 -3.95
N VAL A 232 20.30 -25.93 -4.74
CA VAL A 232 20.12 -27.00 -5.75
C VAL A 232 19.14 -26.53 -6.85
N LEU A 233 19.41 -27.00 -8.06
CA LEU A 233 18.95 -26.69 -9.43
C LEU A 233 17.55 -27.20 -9.83
N VAL A 234 17.22 -26.83 -11.10
CA VAL A 234 16.33 -27.43 -12.14
C VAL A 234 15.00 -26.67 -12.31
N GLY A 235 14.59 -26.09 -13.45
CA GLY A 235 15.11 -26.04 -14.82
C GLY A 235 14.03 -26.48 -15.82
N VAL A 236 13.38 -25.56 -16.57
CA VAL A 236 12.64 -25.84 -17.83
C VAL A 236 12.59 -24.61 -18.76
N LEU A 237 13.25 -24.75 -19.91
CA LEU A 237 12.94 -24.27 -21.28
C LEU A 237 12.05 -23.04 -21.51
N ILE A 238 12.64 -21.99 -22.12
CA ILE A 238 12.05 -21.35 -23.32
C ILE A 238 13.18 -21.10 -24.33
N GLY A 239 13.16 -21.83 -25.43
CA GLY A 239 13.82 -21.42 -26.66
C GLY A 239 12.79 -20.73 -27.56
N VAL A 240 13.10 -19.52 -28.04
CA VAL A 240 12.74 -19.07 -29.39
C VAL A 240 13.87 -18.18 -29.92
N VAL A 241 14.37 -18.65 -31.05
CA VAL A 241 15.28 -18.05 -32.03
C VAL A 241 14.90 -16.62 -32.44
N ALA A 242 15.89 -15.72 -32.44
CA ALA A 242 16.04 -14.67 -33.46
C ALA A 242 17.55 -14.38 -33.60
N TYR A 243 18.24 -15.12 -34.46
CA TYR A 243 18.65 -14.69 -35.80
C TYR A 243 19.78 -13.63 -35.82
N ALA A 244 20.99 -14.13 -36.04
CA ALA A 244 22.10 -13.56 -36.81
C ALA A 244 22.34 -12.04 -36.76
N ALA A 245 23.34 -11.65 -35.97
CA ALA A 245 24.37 -10.74 -36.43
C ALA A 245 25.73 -11.29 -35.95
N SER A 246 26.39 -12.02 -36.85
CA SER A 246 27.81 -12.30 -36.77
C SER A 246 28.56 -10.97 -36.82
N ASP A 247 29.39 -10.68 -35.82
CA ASP A 247 30.78 -10.37 -36.13
C ASP A 247 31.69 -10.50 -34.92
N THR A 248 32.83 -11.11 -35.21
CA THR A 248 33.97 -11.41 -34.36
C THR A 248 34.61 -10.16 -33.77
N GLY A 249 34.99 -10.19 -32.50
CA GLY A 249 35.72 -9.08 -31.87
C GLY A 249 36.34 -9.44 -30.53
N VAL A 250 37.32 -10.35 -30.54
CA VAL A 250 38.30 -10.49 -29.45
C VAL A 250 39.14 -9.21 -29.41
N GLY A 251 39.16 -8.51 -28.27
CA GLY A 251 40.02 -7.34 -28.09
C GLY A 251 39.66 -6.48 -26.88
N GLY A 252 40.05 -6.91 -25.69
CA GLY A 252 40.44 -5.93 -24.67
C GLY A 252 41.84 -5.37 -25.00
N PRO A 253 42.44 -4.59 -24.09
CA PRO A 253 42.02 -3.26 -23.64
C PRO A 253 43.14 -2.24 -23.93
N ILE A 254 42.82 -0.94 -24.08
CA ILE A 254 43.83 0.09 -23.77
C ILE A 254 43.18 1.41 -23.38
N TRP A 255 43.36 1.76 -22.10
CA TRP A 255 43.37 3.15 -21.65
C TRP A 255 44.76 3.70 -21.94
N VAL A 256 44.83 4.82 -22.67
CA VAL A 256 45.97 5.74 -22.59
C VAL A 256 45.43 7.18 -22.61
N PRO A 257 45.85 8.04 -21.67
CA PRO A 257 45.28 9.37 -21.46
C PRO A 257 46.05 10.46 -22.23
N ARG A 258 45.53 11.71 -22.11
CA ARG A 258 46.10 13.03 -22.48
C ARG A 258 45.62 13.53 -23.86
N MET A 259 45.26 14.80 -24.06
CA MET A 259 45.65 16.05 -23.40
C MET A 259 44.45 16.96 -23.13
#